data_AF-A0A537NHB1-F1
#
_entry.id   AF-A0A537NHB1-F1
#
_cell.length_a   1.000
_cell.length_b   1.000
_cell.length_c   1.000
_cell.angle_alpha   90.00
_cell.angle_beta   90.00
_cell.angle_gamma   90.00
#
_symmetry.space_group_name_H-M   'P 1'
#
loop_
_entity.id
_entity.type
_entity.pdbx_description
1 polymer ?
#
loop_
_entity_poly.entity_id
_entity_poly.type
_entity_poly.pdbx_seq_one_letter_code
_entity_poly.pdbx_strand_id
1 'polypeptide(L)'
;MANDESLSRAHHPILHPGTRELTEGGFSREEVALANRNSGTLLEMLRYDVTPPGLHYLLIHFDVPYVPSAADWALDIGGLVERPLKLTLDELKRCP
;
A
#
# COMPACT_ATOMS: atom_id res chain seq x y z
N MET A 1 -23.88 3.28 45.61
CA MET A 1 -22.79 2.55 44.93
C MET A 1 -22.63 3.20 43.56
N ALA A 2 -21.78 4.23 43.47
CA ALA A 2 -21.50 4.92 42.23
C ALA A 2 -20.25 4.27 41.63
N ASN A 3 -20.39 3.66 40.45
CA ASN A 3 -19.25 3.10 39.73
C ASN A 3 -18.36 4.25 39.27
N ASP A 4 -17.09 4.14 39.66
CA ASP A 4 -15.99 4.99 39.27
C ASP A 4 -15.67 4.77 37.77
N GLU A 5 -16.27 5.58 36.89
CA GLU A 5 -15.96 5.62 35.46
C GLU A 5 -14.65 6.38 35.16
N SER A 6 -13.66 6.35 36.06
CA SER A 6 -12.34 6.95 35.83
C SER A 6 -11.29 5.97 35.31
N LEU A 7 -11.72 4.91 34.61
CA LEU A 7 -10.80 4.15 33.75
C LEU A 7 -10.26 5.11 32.69
N SER A 8 -9.06 5.63 32.98
CA SER A 8 -8.14 6.29 32.06
C SER A 8 -8.29 5.69 30.67
N ARG A 9 -9.05 6.37 29.81
CA ARG A 9 -9.04 6.09 28.38
C ARG A 9 -7.67 6.53 27.90
N ALA A 10 -6.69 5.65 28.07
CA ALA A 10 -5.40 5.76 27.44
C ALA A 10 -5.67 6.15 25.98
N HIS A 11 -5.06 7.25 25.54
CA HIS A 11 -5.27 7.81 24.20
C HIS A 11 -5.13 6.68 23.16
N HIS A 12 -6.24 6.31 22.53
CA HIS A 12 -6.27 5.25 21.54
C HIS A 12 -6.03 5.86 20.16
N PRO A 13 -4.84 5.69 19.55
CA PRO A 13 -4.43 6.44 18.36
C PRO A 13 -5.31 6.19 17.13
N ILE A 14 -6.12 5.12 17.13
CA ILE A 14 -7.04 4.79 16.04
C ILE A 14 -8.46 5.32 16.30
N LEU A 15 -8.91 5.37 17.56
CA LEU A 15 -10.30 5.76 17.90
C LEU A 15 -10.39 7.23 18.29
N HIS A 16 -9.28 7.80 18.74
CA HIS A 16 -9.09 9.20 19.11
C HIS A 16 -7.78 9.68 18.48
N PRO A 17 -7.68 9.74 17.14
CA PRO A 17 -6.48 10.23 16.49
C PRO A 17 -6.26 11.70 16.89
N GLY A 18 -5.07 12.01 17.43
CA GLY A 18 -4.66 13.39 17.61
C GLY A 18 -4.36 14.06 16.28
N THR A 19 -4.62 15.37 16.19
CA THR A 19 -4.16 16.19 15.07
C THR A 19 -2.63 16.27 15.12
N ARG A 20 -1.98 15.98 13.99
CA ARG A 20 -0.53 16.20 13.85
C ARG A 20 -0.33 17.50 13.11
N GLU A 21 0.50 18.37 13.69
CA GLU A 21 1.02 19.54 12.98
C GLU A 21 1.83 19.08 11.77
N LEU A 22 1.71 19.80 10.66
CA LEU A 22 2.47 19.53 9.45
C LEU A 22 3.95 19.82 9.74
N THR A 23 4.83 18.87 9.42
CA THR A 23 6.28 19.06 9.58
C THR A 23 6.84 20.09 8.62
N GLU A 24 6.23 20.23 7.44
CA GLU A 24 6.58 21.20 6.40
C GLU A 24 5.32 21.68 5.66
N GLY A 25 5.11 23.00 5.59
CA GLY A 25 4.13 23.65 4.69
C GLY A 25 2.71 23.07 4.69
N GLY A 26 1.91 23.45 3.70
CA GLY A 26 0.66 22.78 3.33
C GLY A 26 0.88 21.91 2.09
N PHE A 27 0.00 20.94 1.83
CA PHE A 27 0.05 20.13 0.60
C PHE A 27 -0.28 20.96 -0.65
N SER A 28 0.49 20.76 -1.72
CA SER A 28 0.18 21.26 -3.06
C SER A 28 -1.12 20.64 -3.59
N ARG A 29 -1.70 21.29 -4.61
CA ARG A 29 -2.93 20.79 -5.26
C ARG A 29 -2.69 19.42 -5.90
N GLU A 30 -1.49 19.21 -6.43
CA GLU A 30 -1.04 17.99 -7.07
C GLU A 30 -0.93 16.83 -6.06
N GLU A 31 -0.34 17.07 -4.89
CA GLU A 31 -0.26 16.08 -3.79
C GLU A 31 -1.65 15.67 -3.30
N VAL A 32 -2.56 16.64 -3.14
CA VAL A 32 -3.95 16.37 -2.73
C VAL A 32 -4.69 15.56 -3.82
N ALA A 33 -4.47 15.85 -5.10
CA ALA A 33 -5.08 15.08 -6.19
C ALA A 33 -4.61 13.63 -6.20
N LEU A 34 -3.32 13.38 -5.92
CA LEU A 34 -2.74 12.05 -5.82
C LEU A 34 -3.29 11.23 -4.64
N ALA A 35 -3.83 11.87 -3.59
CA ALA A 35 -4.43 11.17 -2.45
C ALA A 35 -5.62 10.28 -2.87
N ASN A 36 -6.32 10.60 -3.96
CA ASN A 36 -7.47 9.84 -4.46
C ASN A 36 -7.10 8.66 -5.38
N ARG A 37 -5.80 8.40 -5.63
CA ARG A 37 -5.38 7.25 -6.45
C ARG A 37 -5.67 5.89 -5.80
N ASN A 38 -5.89 5.88 -4.48
CA ASN A 38 -6.19 4.70 -3.68
C ASN A 38 -7.70 4.61 -3.47
N SER A 39 -8.41 4.17 -4.52
CA SER A 39 -9.83 3.89 -4.41
C SER A 39 -10.05 2.56 -3.70
N GLY A 40 -10.96 2.55 -2.73
CA GLY A 40 -11.46 1.32 -2.12
C GLY A 40 -12.22 0.46 -3.13
N THR A 41 -12.48 -0.80 -2.77
CA THR A 41 -13.35 -1.68 -3.58
C THR A 41 -14.83 -1.37 -3.32
N LEU A 42 -15.68 -1.61 -4.32
CA LEU A 42 -17.13 -1.52 -4.17
C LEU A 42 -17.62 -2.71 -3.33
N LEU A 43 -18.34 -2.46 -2.24
CA LEU A 43 -18.76 -3.52 -1.31
C LEU A 43 -19.65 -4.58 -1.97
N GLU A 44 -20.40 -4.20 -2.99
CA GLU A 44 -21.24 -5.10 -3.77
C GLU A 44 -20.43 -6.18 -4.51
N MET A 45 -19.12 -5.98 -4.70
CA MET A 45 -18.23 -6.94 -5.35
C MET A 45 -17.80 -8.08 -4.43
N LEU A 46 -18.02 -7.96 -3.12
CA LEU A 46 -17.80 -9.05 -2.17
C LEU A 46 -18.70 -10.27 -2.42
N ARG A 47 -19.70 -10.14 -3.33
CA ARG A 47 -20.53 -11.25 -3.80
C ARG A 47 -19.81 -12.22 -4.74
N TYR A 48 -18.67 -11.83 -5.31
CA TYR A 48 -17.91 -12.67 -6.24
C TYR A 48 -16.87 -13.48 -5.47
N ASP A 49 -16.77 -14.78 -5.77
CA ASP A 49 -15.75 -15.66 -5.18
C ASP A 49 -14.32 -15.18 -5.51
N VAL A 50 -14.15 -14.61 -6.71
CA VAL A 50 -12.90 -13.99 -7.15
C VAL A 50 -13.20 -12.57 -7.60
N THR A 51 -12.58 -11.59 -6.93
CA THR A 51 -12.73 -10.18 -7.27
C THR A 51 -12.22 -9.91 -8.70
N PRO A 52 -13.05 -9.33 -9.59
CA PRO A 52 -12.59 -8.95 -10.92
C PRO A 52 -11.38 -8.01 -10.86
N PRO A 53 -10.38 -8.14 -11.75
CA PRO A 53 -9.15 -7.35 -11.68
C PRO A 53 -9.37 -5.82 -11.65
N GLY A 54 -10.36 -5.32 -12.39
CA GLY A 54 -10.70 -3.89 -12.39
C GLY A 54 -11.39 -3.38 -11.12
N LEU A 55 -11.74 -4.27 -10.19
CA LEU A 55 -12.44 -3.97 -8.94
C LEU A 55 -11.64 -4.42 -7.71
N HIS A 56 -10.40 -4.88 -7.91
CA HIS A 56 -9.45 -5.11 -6.84
C HIS A 56 -8.99 -3.76 -6.28
N TYR A 57 -8.97 -3.62 -4.95
CA TYR A 57 -8.55 -2.38 -4.31
C TYR A 57 -7.11 -2.02 -4.70
N LEU A 58 -6.82 -0.71 -4.77
CA LEU A 58 -5.49 -0.20 -5.08
C LEU A 58 -4.87 0.46 -3.84
N LEU A 59 -3.60 0.14 -3.57
CA LEU A 59 -2.78 0.80 -2.57
C LEU A 59 -1.41 1.13 -3.16
N ILE A 60 -1.22 2.40 -3.49
CA ILE A 60 -0.11 2.97 -4.24
C ILE A 60 0.49 4.09 -3.39
N HIS A 61 1.74 3.89 -2.96
CA HIS A 61 2.50 4.86 -2.15
C HIS A 61 3.41 5.76 -2.99
N PHE A 62 3.85 5.29 -4.15
CA PHE A 62 4.71 6.03 -5.07
C PHE A 62 4.21 5.86 -6.50
N ASP A 63 4.84 6.53 -7.44
CA ASP A 63 4.48 6.41 -8.86
C ASP A 63 4.64 4.97 -9.35
N VAL A 64 3.73 4.54 -10.23
CA VAL A 64 3.79 3.22 -10.84
C VAL A 64 4.88 3.25 -11.92
N PRO A 65 5.93 2.41 -11.83
CA PRO A 65 7.02 2.46 -12.80
C PRO A 65 6.55 1.99 -14.18
N TYR A 66 6.96 2.72 -15.21
CA TYR A 66 6.77 2.31 -16.60
C TYR A 66 7.86 1.33 -17.02
N VAL A 67 7.46 0.16 -17.48
CA VAL A 67 8.36 -0.89 -18.00
C VAL A 67 8.02 -1.09 -19.48
N PRO A 68 8.86 -0.63 -20.44
CA PRO A 68 8.52 -0.63 -21.86
C PRO A 68 8.33 -2.03 -22.45
N SER A 69 9.12 -3.01 -21.98
CA SER A 69 8.98 -4.41 -22.37
C SER A 69 9.41 -5.35 -21.24
N ALA A 70 8.95 -6.60 -21.30
CA ALA A 70 9.36 -7.65 -20.38
C ALA A 70 10.89 -7.89 -20.36
N ALA A 71 11.57 -7.65 -21.48
CA ALA A 71 13.01 -7.82 -21.61
C ALA A 71 13.81 -6.74 -20.87
N ASP A 72 13.19 -5.58 -20.59
CA ASP A 72 13.82 -4.47 -19.87
C ASP A 72 13.79 -4.64 -18.34
N TRP A 73 13.09 -5.65 -17.84
CA TRP A 73 12.90 -5.90 -16.41
C TRP A 73 13.75 -7.07 -15.91
N ALA A 74 14.34 -6.91 -14.73
CA ALA A 74 15.04 -7.98 -14.02
C ALA A 74 14.89 -7.84 -12.50
N LEU A 75 14.92 -8.98 -11.81
CA LEU A 75 14.99 -9.10 -10.35
C LEU A 75 16.45 -9.29 -9.92
N ASP A 76 16.96 -8.36 -9.12
CA ASP A 76 18.26 -8.48 -8.48
C ASP A 76 18.09 -9.01 -7.04
N ILE A 77 18.74 -10.14 -6.73
CA ILE A 77 18.80 -10.76 -5.40
C ILE A 77 20.21 -10.57 -4.84
N GLY A 78 20.33 -9.80 -3.76
CA GLY A 78 21.60 -9.52 -3.09
C GLY A 78 21.47 -9.53 -1.57
N GLY A 79 22.42 -8.89 -0.86
CA GLY A 79 22.47 -8.86 0.61
C GLY A 79 23.25 -10.03 1.19
N LEU A 80 22.75 -10.61 2.30
CA LEU A 80 23.40 -11.71 3.00
C LEU A 80 23.06 -13.07 2.38
N VAL A 81 23.51 -13.28 1.15
CA VAL A 81 23.32 -14.51 0.38
C VAL A 81 24.67 -15.06 -0.05
N GLU A 82 24.82 -16.39 -0.09
CA GLU A 82 26.07 -17.03 -0.54
C GLU A 82 26.37 -16.71 -2.01
N ARG A 83 25.32 -16.65 -2.84
CA ARG A 83 25.41 -16.38 -4.28
C ARG A 83 24.35 -15.36 -4.72
N PRO A 84 24.73 -14.08 -4.90
CA PRO A 84 23.86 -13.09 -5.52
C PRO A 84 23.41 -13.54 -6.92
N LEU A 85 22.21 -13.13 -7.34
CA LEU A 85 21.61 -13.56 -8.60
C LEU A 85 20.83 -12.42 -9.24
N LYS A 86 20.81 -12.38 -10.57
CA LYS A 86 19.94 -11.53 -11.37
C LYS A 86 19.08 -12.42 -12.26
N LEU A 87 17.76 -12.22 -12.24
CA LEU A 87 16.80 -13.02 -12.99
C LEU A 87 15.96 -12.14 -13.91
N THR A 88 15.91 -12.51 -15.19
CA THR A 88 14.94 -11.96 -16.15
C THR A 88 13.53 -12.47 -15.86
N LEU A 89 12.51 -11.79 -16.41
CA LEU A 89 11.11 -12.25 -16.27
C LEU A 89 10.90 -13.67 -16.86
N ASP A 90 11.59 -14.00 -17.96
CA ASP A 90 11.49 -15.31 -18.61
C ASP A 90 12.18 -16.42 -17.82
N GLU A 91 13.26 -16.12 -17.10
CA GLU A 91 13.87 -17.05 -16.15
C GLU A 91 12.95 -17.31 -14.97
N LEU A 92 12.32 -16.28 -14.40
CA LEU A 92 11.35 -16.42 -13.30
C LEU A 92 10.14 -17.27 -13.70
N LYS A 93 9.59 -17.06 -14.89
CA LYS A 93 8.43 -17.84 -15.39
C LYS A 93 8.74 -19.32 -15.63
N ARG A 94 10.01 -19.70 -15.70
CA ARG A 94 10.46 -21.10 -15.83
C ARG A 94 10.71 -21.76 -14.48
N CYS A 95 10.68 -21.00 -13.39
CA CYS A 95 10.69 -21.58 -12.05
C CYS A 95 9.39 -22.37 -11.80
N PRO A 96 9.44 -23.39 -10.93
CA PRO A 96 8.27 -24.20 -10.57
C PRO A 96 7.10 -23.40 -10.00
#